data_AF-A0A841PYM4-F1
#
_entry.id   AF-A0A841PYM4-F1
#
_cell.length_a   1.000
_cell.length_b   1.000
_cell.length_c   1.000
_cell.angle_alpha   90.00
_cell.angle_beta   90.00
_cell.angle_gamma   90.00
#
_symmetry.space_group_name_H-M   'P 1'
#
loop_
_entity.id
_entity.type
_entity.pdbx_description
1 polymer ?
#
loop_
_entity_poly.entity_id
_entity_poly.type
_entity_poly.pdbx_seq_one_letter_code
_entity_poly.pdbx_strand_id
1 'polypeptide(L)'
;MKRTEEEAHETLIKYQRRAIDKGLTNTETIFETGSPSIKITQHIVPNYNIDLVMIGANQGNKVERILVGSVSDAIIKSASCDVITVRSADIDHKAKNNLFIRSNKNTHEG
;
A
#
# COMPACT_ATOMS: atom_id res chain seq x y z
N MET A 1 17.54 6.75 15.02
CA MET A 1 17.22 6.09 13.73
C MET A 1 16.75 4.65 13.91
N LYS A 2 17.50 3.75 14.60
CA LYS A 2 17.10 2.32 14.78
C LYS A 2 15.65 2.07 15.23
N ARG A 3 15.17 2.84 16.21
CA ARG A 3 13.82 2.65 16.79
C ARG A 3 12.67 2.81 15.79
N THR A 4 12.79 3.72 14.81
CA THR A 4 11.72 3.98 13.83
C THR A 4 11.64 2.89 12.77
N GLU A 5 12.77 2.28 12.41
CA GLU A 5 12.80 1.15 11.46
C GLU A 5 12.27 -0.14 12.10
N GLU A 6 12.58 -0.37 13.38
CA GLU A 6 12.00 -1.48 14.15
C GLU A 6 10.47 -1.33 14.26
N GLU A 7 9.98 -0.15 14.63
CA GLU A 7 8.54 0.14 14.69
C GLU A 7 7.83 -0.05 13.34
N ALA A 8 8.50 0.31 12.23
CA ALA A 8 7.98 0.08 10.88
C ALA A 8 7.91 -1.40 10.52
N HIS A 9 8.95 -2.18 10.83
CA HIS A 9 8.96 -3.63 10.61
C HIS A 9 7.90 -4.35 11.44
N GLU A 10 7.77 -4.01 12.72
CA GLU A 10 6.73 -4.57 13.59
C GLU A 10 5.33 -4.30 13.04
N THR A 11 5.12 -3.10 12.50
CA THR A 11 3.87 -2.71 11.86
C THR A 11 3.59 -3.56 10.61
N LEU A 12 4.59 -3.78 9.75
CA LEU A 12 4.47 -4.64 8.57
C LEU A 12 4.14 -6.09 8.94
N ILE A 13 4.84 -6.66 9.92
CA ILE A 13 4.61 -8.03 10.43
C ILE A 13 3.17 -8.16 10.95
N LYS A 14 2.69 -7.17 11.70
CA LYS A 14 1.31 -7.15 12.20
C LYS A 14 0.28 -7.20 11.06
N TYR A 15 0.50 -6.44 9.98
CA TYR A 15 -0.42 -6.46 8.83
C TYR A 15 -0.35 -7.75 8.03
N GLN A 16 0.84 -8.31 7.83
CA GLN A 16 1.02 -9.60 7.16
C GLN A 16 0.29 -10.71 7.92
N ARG A 17 0.46 -10.77 9.25
CA ARG A 17 -0.27 -11.74 10.10
C ARG A 17 -1.78 -11.59 9.95
N ARG A 18 -2.31 -10.36 10.01
CA ARG A 18 -3.75 -10.12 9.82
C ARG A 18 -4.25 -10.60 8.45
N ALA A 19 -3.44 -10.47 7.40
CA ALA A 19 -3.79 -10.98 6.08
C ALA A 19 -3.81 -12.53 6.06
N ILE A 20 -2.81 -13.16 6.65
CA ILE A 20 -2.73 -14.63 6.79
C ILE A 20 -3.90 -15.18 7.61
N ASP A 21 -4.23 -14.55 8.74
CA ASP A 21 -5.38 -14.91 9.60
C ASP A 21 -6.72 -14.79 8.87
N LYS A 22 -6.78 -13.98 7.81
CA LYS A 22 -7.95 -13.84 6.93
C LYS A 22 -7.92 -14.78 5.71
N GLY A 23 -6.95 -15.69 5.66
CA GLY A 23 -6.85 -16.73 4.64
C GLY A 23 -5.99 -16.37 3.42
N LEU A 24 -5.25 -15.24 3.43
CA LEU A 24 -4.29 -14.97 2.37
C LEU A 24 -3.04 -15.82 2.55
N THR A 25 -2.72 -16.66 1.57
CA THR A 25 -1.61 -17.61 1.64
C THR A 25 -0.31 -17.12 1.00
N ASN A 26 -0.39 -16.11 0.12
CA ASN A 26 0.76 -15.56 -0.60
C ASN A 26 0.90 -14.06 -0.32
N THR A 27 1.56 -13.72 0.79
CA THR A 27 1.74 -12.34 1.24
C THR A 27 3.21 -12.04 1.48
N GLU A 28 3.71 -10.95 0.92
CA GLU A 28 5.08 -10.45 1.10
C GLU A 28 5.04 -9.04 1.68
N THR A 29 6.00 -8.70 2.53
CA THR A 29 6.19 -7.33 3.05
C THR A 29 7.48 -6.74 2.50
N ILE A 30 7.38 -5.54 1.95
CA ILE A 30 8.53 -4.80 1.39
C ILE A 30 8.74 -3.54 2.22
N PHE A 31 9.96 -3.33 2.72
CA PHE A 31 10.37 -2.10 3.39
C PHE A 31 11.42 -1.38 2.53
N GLU A 32 11.12 -0.15 2.13
CA GLU A 32 11.95 0.66 1.24
C GLU A 32 12.10 2.07 1.80
N THR A 33 13.26 2.68 1.59
CA THR A 33 13.54 4.06 1.99
C THR A 33 13.65 4.97 0.77
N GLY A 34 13.12 6.19 0.88
CA GLY A 34 13.13 7.19 -0.19
C GLY A 34 11.74 7.76 -0.46
N SER A 35 11.54 8.33 -1.66
CA SER A 35 10.25 8.88 -2.07
C SER A 35 9.24 7.74 -2.31
N PRO A 36 8.12 7.66 -1.57
CA PRO A 36 7.18 6.56 -1.69
C PRO A 36 6.62 6.40 -3.09
N SER A 37 6.21 7.50 -3.74
CA SER A 37 5.63 7.45 -5.08
C SER A 37 6.61 6.84 -6.08
N ILE A 38 7.86 7.32 -6.08
CA ILE A 38 8.91 6.82 -6.97
C ILE A 38 9.21 5.34 -6.70
N LYS A 39 9.41 4.98 -5.43
CA LYS A 39 9.71 3.58 -5.06
C LYS A 39 8.59 2.64 -5.46
N ILE A 40 7.33 3.04 -5.27
CA ILE A 40 6.19 2.22 -5.63
C ILE A 40 6.07 2.10 -7.16
N THR A 41 6.00 3.22 -7.88
CA THR A 41 5.63 3.20 -9.30
C THR A 41 6.79 2.81 -10.21
N GLN A 42 8.03 3.16 -9.87
CA GLN A 42 9.19 2.91 -10.73
C GLN A 42 9.98 1.67 -10.33
N HIS A 43 9.89 1.19 -9.08
CA HIS A 43 10.65 0.02 -8.62
C HIS A 43 9.73 -1.15 -8.27
N ILE A 44 8.84 -1.00 -7.30
CA ILE A 44 8.05 -2.13 -6.77
C ILE A 44 7.10 -2.67 -7.83
N VAL A 45 6.32 -1.80 -8.48
CA VAL A 45 5.34 -2.21 -9.49
C VAL A 45 5.97 -3.03 -10.64
N PRO A 46 7.02 -2.54 -11.33
CA PRO A 46 7.63 -3.29 -12.42
C PRO A 46 8.43 -4.51 -11.95
N ASN A 47 9.17 -4.44 -10.82
CA ASN A 47 10.03 -5.54 -10.39
C ASN A 47 9.25 -6.74 -9.84
N TYR A 48 8.04 -6.50 -9.31
CA TYR A 48 7.19 -7.54 -8.71
C TYR A 48 5.99 -7.91 -9.58
N ASN A 49 5.90 -7.40 -10.82
CA ASN A 49 4.78 -7.62 -11.74
C ASN A 49 3.42 -7.35 -11.07
N ILE A 50 3.31 -6.18 -10.44
CA ILE A 50 2.09 -5.74 -9.76
C ILE A 50 1.08 -5.28 -10.80
N ASP A 51 -0.14 -5.80 -10.73
CA ASP A 51 -1.25 -5.41 -11.58
C ASP A 51 -2.28 -4.52 -10.88
N LEU A 52 -2.28 -4.49 -9.54
CA LEU A 52 -3.14 -3.62 -8.74
C LEU A 52 -2.45 -3.06 -7.50
N VAL A 53 -2.47 -1.73 -7.37
CA VAL A 53 -2.03 -0.99 -6.18
C VAL A 53 -3.25 -0.49 -5.41
N MET A 54 -3.36 -0.87 -4.13
CA MET A 54 -4.42 -0.42 -3.23
C MET A 54 -3.87 0.54 -2.18
N ILE A 55 -4.29 1.80 -2.25
CA ILE A 55 -3.81 2.88 -1.36
C ILE A 55 -4.94 3.41 -0.47
N GLY A 56 -4.60 3.73 0.78
CA GLY A 56 -5.49 4.49 1.64
C GLY A 56 -5.66 5.94 1.17
N ALA A 57 -6.85 6.51 1.41
CA ALA A 57 -7.11 7.95 1.30
C ALA A 57 -7.25 8.55 2.71
N ASN A 58 -6.59 9.69 2.95
CA ASN A 58 -6.63 10.35 4.27
C ASN A 58 -7.98 11.02 4.52
N GLN A 59 -8.54 10.81 5.72
CA GLN A 59 -9.64 11.63 6.25
C GLN A 59 -9.07 12.67 7.22
N GLY A 60 -8.82 13.88 6.73
CA GLY A 60 -8.54 15.03 7.58
C GLY A 60 -9.80 15.46 8.34
N ASN A 61 -9.62 16.05 9.52
CA ASN A 61 -10.72 16.53 10.37
C ASN A 61 -11.62 17.55 9.62
N LYS A 62 -12.86 17.15 9.31
CA LYS A 62 -14.06 17.99 9.12
C LYS A 62 -13.99 19.18 8.13
N VAL A 63 -13.29 19.08 7.00
CA VAL A 63 -13.66 19.83 5.79
C VAL A 63 -13.63 18.88 4.59
N GLU A 64 -14.80 18.72 3.98
CA GLU A 64 -15.21 17.63 3.09
C GLU A 64 -14.55 17.61 1.69
N ARG A 65 -14.71 16.43 1.07
CA ARG A 65 -14.62 16.12 -0.37
C ARG A 65 -13.22 16.02 -0.98
N ILE A 66 -12.75 14.77 -1.07
CA ILE A 66 -11.77 14.31 -2.07
C ILE A 66 -10.30 14.70 -1.77
N LEU A 67 -9.82 14.48 -0.54
CA LEU A 67 -8.38 14.54 -0.28
C LEU A 67 -7.79 13.13 -0.28
N VAL A 68 -7.39 12.67 -1.46
CA VAL A 68 -6.69 11.39 -1.67
C VAL A 68 -5.33 11.37 -0.97
N GLY A 69 -4.73 12.54 -0.73
CA GLY A 69 -3.39 12.72 -0.15
C GLY A 69 -2.33 12.84 -1.25
N SER A 70 -1.28 13.64 -1.02
CA SER A 70 -0.29 13.97 -2.06
C SER A 70 0.49 12.76 -2.58
N VAL A 71 0.84 11.81 -1.70
CA VAL A 71 1.52 10.56 -2.09
C VAL A 71 0.59 9.68 -2.94
N SER A 72 -0.64 9.49 -2.46
CA SER A 72 -1.65 8.69 -3.16
C SER A 72 -1.99 9.28 -4.53
N ASP A 73 -2.14 10.61 -4.63
CA ASP A 73 -2.34 11.34 -5.89
C ASP A 73 -1.16 11.16 -6.86
N ALA A 74 0.06 11.24 -6.36
CA ALA A 74 1.25 11.00 -7.17
C ALA A 74 1.32 9.56 -7.71
N ILE A 75 0.93 8.56 -6.90
CA ILE A 75 0.87 7.15 -7.34
C ILE A 75 -0.21 6.97 -8.41
N ILE A 76 -1.42 7.48 -8.20
CA ILE A 76 -2.52 7.39 -9.17
C ILE A 76 -2.11 7.98 -10.53
N LYS A 77 -1.38 9.10 -10.53
CA LYS A 77 -0.95 9.77 -11.76
C LYS A 77 0.20 9.06 -12.50
N SER A 78 0.96 8.19 -11.84
CA SER A 78 2.23 7.67 -12.38
C SER A 78 2.35 6.14 -12.40
N ALA A 79 1.45 5.40 -11.74
CA ALA A 79 1.47 3.95 -11.76
C ALA A 79 1.17 3.42 -13.17
N SER A 80 1.92 2.41 -13.59
CA SER A 80 1.70 1.69 -14.85
C SER A 80 0.65 0.58 -14.74
N CYS A 81 -0.03 0.46 -13.59
CA CYS A 81 -1.02 -0.57 -13.28
C CYS A 81 -2.27 0.07 -12.66
N ASP A 82 -3.32 -0.73 -12.44
CA ASP A 82 -4.54 -0.23 -11.83
C ASP A 82 -4.29 0.27 -10.40
N VAL A 83 -4.95 1.36 -10.03
CA VAL A 83 -4.87 1.93 -8.68
C VAL A 83 -6.25 2.08 -8.09
N ILE A 84 -6.49 1.47 -6.93
CA ILE A 84 -7.73 1.61 -6.17
C ILE A 84 -7.49 2.40 -4.88
N THR A 85 -8.37 3.37 -4.62
CA THR A 85 -8.36 4.12 -3.37
C THR A 85 -9.36 3.50 -2.39
N VAL A 86 -8.85 3.06 -1.24
CA VAL A 86 -9.67 2.48 -0.17
C VAL A 86 -9.99 3.56 0.85
N ARG A 87 -11.28 3.87 0.97
CA ARG A 87 -11.82 4.77 2.01
C ARG A 87 -12.45 3.91 3.10
N SER A 88 -11.93 4.04 4.31
CA SER A 88 -12.55 3.44 5.48
C SER A 88 -13.68 4.33 5.97
N ALA A 89 -14.92 3.94 5.70
CA ALA A 89 -16.08 4.60 6.30
C ALA A 89 -16.08 4.47 7.84
N ASP A 90 -15.49 3.39 8.38
CA ASP A 90 -15.61 3.01 9.80
C ASP A 90 -14.32 2.43 10.44
N ILE A 91 -13.11 2.83 9.99
CA ILE A 91 -11.87 2.37 10.64
C ILE A 91 -11.31 3.47 11.53
N ASP A 92 -11.29 3.17 12.83
CA ASP A 92 -10.68 3.90 13.93
C ASP A 92 -9.37 4.60 13.51
N HIS A 93 -9.26 5.88 13.89
CA HIS A 93 -8.36 6.93 13.34
C HIS A 93 -6.84 6.67 13.35
N LYS A 94 -6.39 5.46 13.69
CA LYS A 94 -4.98 5.09 13.93
C LYS A 94 -4.27 4.40 12.76
N ALA A 95 -4.98 3.94 11.72
CA ALA A 95 -4.33 3.34 10.54
C ALA A 95 -3.92 4.42 9.53
N LYS A 96 -2.86 5.18 9.83
CA LYS A 96 -2.28 6.13 8.88
C LYS A 96 -1.34 5.39 7.92
N ASN A 97 -1.62 5.49 6.62
CA ASN A 97 -0.77 5.09 5.48
C ASN A 97 -0.50 3.57 5.31
N ASN A 98 -1.55 2.76 5.21
CA ASN A 98 -1.39 1.36 4.78
C ASN A 98 -1.55 1.26 3.26
N LEU A 99 -0.56 0.66 2.61
CA LEU A 99 -0.56 0.33 1.19
C LEU A 99 -0.61 -1.19 1.06
N PHE A 100 -1.57 -1.70 0.30
CA PHE A 100 -1.68 -3.11 -0.03
C PHE A 100 -1.49 -3.29 -1.53
N ILE A 101 -0.66 -4.25 -1.90
CA ILE A 101 -0.28 -4.49 -3.28
C ILE A 101 -0.68 -5.92 -3.63
N ARG A 102 -1.34 -6.11 -4.77
CA ARG A 102 -1.69 -7.43 -5.31
C ARG A 102 -0.99 -7.61 -6.65
N SER A 103 -0.45 -8.81 -6.86
CA SER A 103 -0.02 -9.29 -8.17
C SER A 103 -0.86 -10.53 -8.51
N ASN A 104 -1.51 -10.53 -9.67
CA ASN A 104 -2.07 -11.75 -10.23
C ASN A 104 -0.95 -12.55 -10.93
N LYS A 105 -0.58 -13.69 -10.36
CA LYS A 105 0.25 -14.69 -11.05
C LYS A 105 -0.59 -15.45 -12.08
N ASN A 106 -1.05 -14.76 -13.13
CA ASN A 106 -1.45 -15.46 -14.35
C ASN A 106 -0.18 -15.82 -15.13
N THR A 107 0.55 -16.81 -14.63
CA THR A 107 1.54 -17.54 -15.43
C THR A 107 0.77 -18.31 -16.49
N HIS A 108 0.67 -17.74 -17.69
CA HIS A 108 0.59 -18.57 -18.89
C HIS A 108 1.96 -19.21 -19.06
N GLU A 109 2.12 -20.42 -18.52
CA GLU A 109 3.14 -21.33 -19.02
C GLU A 109 2.75 -21.67 -20.46
N GLY A 110 3.64 -21.30 -21.38
CA GLY A 110 3.59 -21.61 -22.81
C GLY A 110 5.00 -21.66 -23.35
#